data_AF-A0A932RXS4-F1
#
_entry.id   AF-A0A932RXS4-F1
#
_cell.length_a   1.000
_cell.length_b   1.000
_cell.length_c   1.000
_cell.angle_alpha   90.00
_cell.angle_beta   90.00
_cell.angle_gamma   90.00
#
_symmetry.space_group_name_H-M   'P 1'
#
loop_
_entity.id
_entity.type
_entity.pdbx_description
1 polymer ?
#
loop_
_entity_poly.entity_id
_entity_poly.type
_entity_poly.pdbx_seq_one_letter_code
_entity_poly.pdbx_strand_id
1 'polypeptide(L)'
;MTPQRVDLVESGPDVAVTLAAEVGVALAGTGFVDARPVPGTPLWSLRPLSKVGAVSVRTSAGGGVEVHVAPKIPIARIMVLLEHSPAGVRWQTPTVDVGRHGELLGAVVEVFERLATRALAGGLQHGYRTVEEALPVVRGRVREAEQLRRRFVLPLPVEVRYDDFTVDTAENRLLRSAVTRARRLVPALRLAQVIVDGS
;
A
#
# COMPACT_ATOMS: atom_id res chain seq x y z
N MET A 1 -18.21 -14.11 7.88
CA MET A 1 -17.81 -15.27 7.06
C MET A 1 -16.56 -14.91 6.26
N THR A 2 -15.61 -15.83 6.16
CA THR A 2 -14.39 -15.66 5.36
C THR A 2 -14.75 -15.84 3.88
N PRO A 3 -14.30 -14.97 2.97
CA PRO A 3 -14.58 -15.13 1.54
C PRO A 3 -13.98 -16.45 1.03
N GLN A 4 -14.67 -17.07 0.09
CA GLN A 4 -14.18 -18.28 -0.57
C GLN A 4 -12.90 -17.93 -1.35
N ARG A 5 -11.80 -18.65 -1.09
CA ARG A 5 -10.54 -18.48 -1.81
C ARG A 5 -10.50 -19.35 -3.06
N VAL A 6 -10.05 -18.79 -4.17
CA VAL A 6 -9.84 -19.50 -5.45
C VAL A 6 -8.44 -19.17 -5.95
N ASP A 7 -7.57 -20.17 -6.03
CA ASP A 7 -6.22 -20.02 -6.57
C ASP A 7 -6.19 -20.45 -8.05
N LEU A 8 -5.65 -19.58 -8.90
CA LEU A 8 -5.47 -19.76 -10.33
C LEU A 8 -4.00 -19.54 -10.69
N VAL A 9 -3.60 -20.02 -11.86
CA VAL A 9 -2.29 -19.70 -12.45
C VAL A 9 -2.50 -18.84 -13.68
N GLU A 10 -1.70 -17.79 -13.82
CA GLU A 10 -1.72 -16.90 -14.98
C GLU A 10 -1.76 -17.71 -16.29
N SER A 11 -2.69 -17.38 -17.20
CA SER A 11 -2.89 -18.12 -18.46
C SER A 11 -2.92 -19.66 -18.30
N GLY A 12 -3.47 -20.12 -17.18
CA GLY A 12 -3.79 -21.52 -16.87
C GLY A 12 -5.20 -21.91 -17.34
N PRO A 13 -5.66 -23.12 -17.00
CA PRO A 13 -6.99 -23.59 -17.38
C PRO A 13 -8.11 -22.81 -16.67
N ASP A 14 -9.28 -22.80 -17.30
CA ASP A 14 -10.51 -22.31 -16.69
C ASP A 14 -10.86 -23.17 -15.47
N VAL A 15 -11.28 -22.52 -14.37
CA VAL A 15 -11.71 -23.21 -13.14
C VAL A 15 -13.18 -22.91 -12.88
N ALA A 16 -13.99 -23.96 -12.73
CA ALA A 16 -15.40 -23.84 -12.39
C ALA A 16 -15.59 -23.75 -10.87
N VAL A 17 -16.24 -22.69 -10.40
CA VAL A 17 -16.54 -22.48 -8.98
C VAL A 17 -17.97 -22.03 -8.77
N THR A 18 -18.59 -22.45 -7.68
CA THR A 18 -19.91 -21.95 -7.29
C THR A 18 -19.78 -20.52 -6.78
N LEU A 19 -20.49 -19.57 -7.41
CA LEU A 19 -20.54 -18.17 -6.96
C LEU A 19 -21.99 -17.67 -6.98
N ALA A 20 -22.35 -16.81 -6.03
CA ALA A 20 -23.57 -16.05 -6.13
C ALA A 20 -23.53 -15.16 -7.38
N ALA A 21 -24.66 -14.99 -8.07
CA ALA A 21 -24.71 -14.23 -9.32
C ALA A 21 -24.18 -12.80 -9.16
N GLU A 22 -24.51 -12.13 -8.04
CA GLU A 22 -23.98 -10.81 -7.69
C GLU A 22 -22.44 -10.80 -7.60
N VAL A 23 -21.84 -11.83 -7.01
CA VAL A 23 -20.38 -11.97 -6.87
C VAL A 23 -19.75 -12.22 -8.22
N GLY A 24 -20.31 -13.12 -9.02
CA GLY A 24 -19.78 -13.46 -10.34
C GLY A 24 -19.82 -12.28 -11.31
N VAL A 25 -20.93 -11.52 -11.33
CA VAL A 25 -21.06 -10.30 -12.14
C VAL A 25 -20.07 -9.23 -11.68
N ALA A 26 -19.97 -8.99 -10.37
CA ALA A 26 -19.01 -8.03 -9.83
C ALA A 26 -17.55 -8.43 -10.13
N LEU A 27 -17.22 -9.73 -10.02
CA LEU A 27 -15.91 -10.27 -10.37
C LEU A 27 -15.61 -10.08 -11.87
N ALA A 28 -16.56 -10.36 -12.76
CA ALA A 28 -16.42 -10.12 -14.19
C ALA A 28 -16.14 -8.63 -14.49
N GLY A 29 -16.82 -7.72 -13.79
CA GLY A 29 -16.61 -6.28 -13.91
C GLY A 29 -15.22 -5.79 -13.51
N THR A 30 -14.45 -6.56 -12.72
CA THR A 30 -13.07 -6.19 -12.34
C THR A 30 -12.08 -6.30 -13.51
N GLY A 31 -12.39 -7.14 -14.50
CA GLY A 31 -11.46 -7.51 -15.58
C GLY A 31 -10.15 -8.14 -15.08
N PHE A 32 -10.10 -8.64 -13.85
CA PHE A 32 -8.94 -9.35 -13.30
C PHE A 32 -8.88 -10.80 -13.80
N VAL A 33 -10.05 -11.43 -13.90
CA VAL A 33 -10.29 -12.73 -14.55
C VAL A 33 -11.47 -12.61 -15.50
N ASP A 34 -11.53 -13.46 -16.52
CA ASP A 34 -12.72 -13.60 -17.36
C ASP A 34 -13.68 -14.57 -16.66
N ALA A 35 -14.69 -14.02 -15.98
CA ALA A 35 -15.68 -14.74 -15.21
C ALA A 35 -16.99 -14.86 -15.98
N ARG A 36 -17.43 -16.08 -16.28
CA ARG A 36 -18.65 -16.34 -17.06
C ARG A 36 -19.56 -17.32 -16.34
N PRO A 37 -20.89 -17.07 -16.28
CA PRO A 37 -21.82 -18.05 -15.72
C PRO A 37 -21.88 -19.28 -16.65
N VAL A 38 -21.94 -20.47 -16.07
CA VAL A 38 -22.15 -21.72 -16.80
C VAL A 38 -23.66 -21.96 -16.93
N PRO A 39 -24.23 -21.96 -18.15
CA PRO A 39 -25.67 -22.02 -18.34
C PRO A 39 -26.33 -23.22 -17.65
N GLY A 40 -27.46 -22.98 -16.97
CA GLY A 40 -28.22 -24.02 -16.28
C GLY A 40 -27.60 -24.53 -14.98
N THR A 41 -26.54 -23.91 -14.47
CA THR A 41 -25.86 -24.33 -13.23
C THR A 41 -25.57 -23.12 -12.32
N PRO A 42 -25.29 -23.33 -11.02
CA PRO A 42 -24.79 -22.27 -10.14
C PRO A 42 -23.28 -22.01 -10.30
N LEU A 43 -22.62 -22.63 -11.28
CA LEU A 43 -21.19 -22.53 -11.49
C LEU A 43 -20.82 -21.32 -12.35
N TRP A 44 -19.64 -20.79 -12.08
CA TRP A 44 -18.97 -19.78 -12.85
C TRP A 44 -17.64 -20.33 -13.33
N SER A 45 -17.37 -20.19 -14.63
CA SER A 45 -16.07 -20.46 -15.21
C SER A 45 -15.19 -19.23 -15.03
N LEU A 46 -14.07 -19.39 -14.32
CA LEU A 46 -13.07 -18.34 -14.11
C LEU A 46 -11.84 -18.66 -14.96
N ARG A 47 -11.58 -17.80 -15.95
CA ARG A 47 -10.38 -17.88 -16.78
C ARG A 47 -9.33 -16.86 -16.30
N PRO A 48 -8.15 -17.30 -15.86
CA PRO A 48 -7.06 -16.39 -15.54
C PRO A 48 -6.54 -15.71 -16.80
N LEU A 49 -6.36 -14.39 -16.73
CA LEU A 49 -5.76 -13.59 -17.81
C LEU A 49 -4.22 -13.56 -17.65
N SER A 50 -3.56 -12.57 -18.26
CA SER A 50 -2.12 -12.29 -18.09
C SER A 50 -1.80 -11.45 -16.84
N LYS A 51 -2.76 -11.32 -15.92
CA LYS A 51 -2.60 -10.51 -14.69
C LYS A 51 -2.25 -11.44 -13.53
N VAL A 52 -1.24 -11.06 -12.76
CA VAL A 52 -0.83 -11.73 -11.51
C VAL A 52 -1.22 -10.85 -10.32
N GLY A 53 -1.74 -11.46 -9.25
CA GLY A 53 -2.16 -10.74 -8.05
C GLY A 53 -3.39 -11.35 -7.39
N ALA A 54 -4.13 -10.55 -6.62
CA ALA A 54 -5.37 -10.99 -5.98
C ALA A 54 -6.47 -9.94 -6.11
N VAL A 55 -7.71 -10.40 -6.21
CA VAL A 55 -8.92 -9.56 -6.16
C VAL A 55 -9.93 -10.15 -5.19
N SER A 56 -10.53 -9.29 -4.36
CA SER A 56 -11.59 -9.69 -3.43
C SER A 56 -12.87 -8.95 -3.77
N VAL A 57 -13.95 -9.69 -3.94
CA VAL A 57 -15.31 -9.18 -4.11
C VAL A 57 -16.12 -9.63 -2.92
N ARG A 58 -16.74 -8.69 -2.21
CA ARG A 58 -17.59 -8.94 -1.04
C ARG A 58 -18.97 -8.36 -1.27
N THR A 59 -19.98 -9.00 -0.70
CA THR A 59 -21.38 -8.58 -0.79
C THR A 59 -21.87 -8.09 0.56
N SER A 60 -22.88 -7.21 0.54
CA SER A 60 -23.52 -6.68 1.75
C SER A 60 -24.18 -7.77 2.60
N ALA A 61 -24.58 -8.89 1.98
CA ALA A 61 -25.15 -10.07 2.63
C ALA A 61 -24.12 -10.97 3.33
N GLY A 62 -22.82 -10.64 3.30
CA GLY A 62 -21.77 -11.35 4.03
C GLY A 62 -21.11 -12.52 3.27
N GLY A 63 -21.40 -12.66 1.96
CA GLY A 63 -20.70 -13.55 1.04
C GLY A 63 -19.56 -12.86 0.30
N GLY A 64 -18.70 -13.63 -0.36
CA GLY A 64 -17.63 -13.08 -1.19
C GLY A 64 -16.65 -14.11 -1.69
N VAL A 65 -15.86 -13.71 -2.68
CA VAL A 65 -14.79 -14.50 -3.26
C VAL A 65 -13.49 -13.71 -3.24
N GLU A 66 -12.38 -14.41 -2.99
CA GLU A 66 -11.04 -13.90 -3.12
C GLU A 66 -10.30 -14.76 -4.16
N VAL A 67 -10.00 -14.18 -5.31
CA VAL A 67 -9.33 -14.86 -6.41
C VAL A 67 -7.87 -14.44 -6.42
N HIS A 68 -6.98 -15.43 -6.33
CA HIS A 68 -5.53 -15.27 -6.40
C HIS A 68 -5.03 -15.86 -7.71
N VAL A 69 -4.31 -15.08 -8.51
CA VAL A 69 -3.68 -15.53 -9.75
C VAL A 69 -2.17 -15.52 -9.54
N ALA A 70 -1.57 -16.71 -9.46
CA ALA A 70 -0.14 -16.91 -9.30
C ALA A 70 0.59 -16.81 -10.65
N PRO A 71 1.83 -16.30 -10.67
CA PRO A 71 2.66 -16.29 -11.87
C PRO A 71 3.08 -17.72 -12.28
N LYS A 72 3.29 -17.95 -13.58
CA LYS A 72 3.87 -19.23 -14.07
C LYS A 72 5.32 -19.45 -13.62
N ILE A 73 6.04 -18.36 -13.38
CA ILE A 73 7.42 -18.38 -12.90
C ILE A 73 7.46 -18.24 -11.38
N PRO A 74 8.37 -18.93 -10.67
CA PRO A 74 8.50 -18.78 -9.23
C PRO A 74 8.74 -17.32 -8.84
N ILE A 75 8.14 -16.91 -7.71
CA ILE A 75 8.20 -15.52 -7.23
C ILE A 75 9.64 -15.07 -7.01
N ALA A 76 10.52 -15.97 -6.53
CA ALA A 76 11.94 -15.71 -6.42
C ALA A 76 12.56 -15.21 -7.73
N ARG A 77 12.18 -15.81 -8.88
CA ARG A 77 12.66 -15.40 -10.20
C ARG A 77 12.12 -14.04 -10.60
N ILE A 78 10.88 -13.71 -10.26
CA ILE A 78 10.30 -12.37 -10.49
C ILE A 78 11.08 -11.32 -9.71
N MET A 79 11.36 -11.57 -8.42
CA MET A 79 12.11 -10.63 -7.59
C MET A 79 13.50 -10.36 -8.16
N VAL A 80 14.20 -11.41 -8.64
CA VAL A 80 15.48 -11.26 -9.35
C VAL A 80 15.32 -10.41 -10.61
N LEU A 81 14.31 -10.66 -11.44
CA LEU A 81 14.08 -9.87 -12.66
C LEU A 81 13.76 -8.41 -12.36
N LEU A 82 13.02 -8.12 -11.28
CA LEU A 82 12.72 -6.75 -10.84
C LEU A 82 13.98 -6.00 -10.40
N GLU A 83 14.91 -6.68 -9.73
CA GLU A 83 16.19 -6.10 -9.31
C GLU A 83 17.09 -5.74 -10.51
N HIS A 84 17.05 -6.57 -11.56
CA HIS A 84 17.89 -6.42 -12.76
C HIS A 84 17.24 -5.55 -13.85
N SER A 85 16.02 -5.03 -13.62
CA SER A 85 15.34 -4.15 -14.56
C SER A 85 16.00 -2.76 -14.57
N PRO A 86 16.23 -2.12 -15.74
CA PRO A 86 16.78 -0.76 -15.82
C PRO A 86 15.87 0.30 -15.18
N ALA A 87 14.56 0.04 -15.14
CA ALA A 87 13.55 0.84 -14.43
C ALA A 87 13.23 0.26 -13.03
N GLY A 88 13.99 -0.75 -12.60
CA GLY A 88 13.74 -1.57 -11.43
C GLY A 88 14.18 -0.93 -10.12
N VAL A 89 13.62 -1.46 -9.04
CA VAL A 89 14.03 -1.11 -7.68
C VAL A 89 15.30 -1.89 -7.35
N ARG A 90 16.39 -1.17 -7.05
CA ARG A 90 17.62 -1.82 -6.55
C ARG A 90 17.44 -2.17 -5.07
N TRP A 91 17.04 -3.41 -4.81
CA TRP A 91 16.94 -3.92 -3.45
C TRP A 91 18.36 -4.22 -2.94
N GLN A 92 19.00 -3.33 -2.18
CA GLN A 92 20.36 -3.53 -1.64
C GLN A 92 20.40 -4.57 -0.50
N THR A 93 19.93 -5.79 -0.75
CA THR A 93 19.80 -6.84 0.28
C THR A 93 20.19 -8.21 -0.28
N PRO A 94 20.98 -9.02 0.46
CA PRO A 94 21.23 -10.39 0.07
C PRO A 94 19.94 -11.22 0.13
N THR A 95 19.87 -12.16 -0.80
CA THR A 95 18.82 -13.10 -1.18
C THR A 95 17.77 -13.37 -0.10
N VAL A 96 16.56 -12.84 -0.31
CA VAL A 96 15.37 -13.29 0.43
C VAL A 96 15.08 -14.74 0.05
N ASP A 97 14.70 -15.57 1.02
CA ASP A 97 14.08 -16.87 0.77
C ASP A 97 12.62 -16.64 0.31
N VAL A 98 12.48 -16.00 -0.85
CA VAL A 98 11.21 -15.66 -1.48
C VAL A 98 10.36 -16.91 -1.72
N GLY A 99 11.00 -18.10 -1.69
CA GLY A 99 10.36 -19.40 -1.82
C GLY A 99 9.37 -19.75 -0.70
N ARG A 100 9.39 -19.05 0.45
CA ARG A 100 8.40 -19.28 1.54
C ARG A 100 7.06 -18.61 1.30
N HIS A 101 7.00 -17.60 0.43
CA HIS A 101 5.76 -16.91 0.10
C HIS A 101 5.16 -17.48 -1.18
N GLY A 102 3.95 -18.03 -1.10
CA GLY A 102 3.17 -18.43 -2.28
C GLY A 102 2.58 -17.25 -3.06
N GLU A 103 2.72 -16.02 -2.56
CA GLU A 103 2.08 -14.81 -3.09
C GLU A 103 3.08 -13.66 -3.25
N LEU A 104 3.02 -12.95 -4.40
CA LEU A 104 3.98 -11.91 -4.78
C LEU A 104 3.93 -10.73 -3.80
N LEU A 105 2.74 -10.37 -3.35
CA LEU A 105 2.54 -9.28 -2.39
C LEU A 105 3.24 -9.58 -1.05
N GLY A 106 3.18 -10.84 -0.58
CA GLY A 106 3.88 -11.25 0.64
C GLY A 106 5.38 -11.04 0.52
N ALA A 107 5.97 -11.46 -0.60
CA ALA A 107 7.40 -11.26 -0.88
C ALA A 107 7.80 -9.78 -0.92
N VAL A 108 7.00 -8.93 -1.59
CA VAL A 108 7.26 -7.48 -1.64
C VAL A 108 7.15 -6.85 -0.25
N VAL A 109 6.16 -7.26 0.54
CA VAL A 109 5.96 -6.75 1.91
C VAL A 109 7.11 -7.15 2.82
N GLU A 110 7.64 -8.37 2.71
CA GLU A 110 8.82 -8.81 3.48
C GLU A 110 10.06 -7.97 3.15
N VAL A 111 10.31 -7.73 1.86
CA VAL A 111 11.43 -6.87 1.41
C VAL A 111 11.25 -5.45 1.94
N PHE A 112 10.04 -4.89 1.80
CA PHE A 112 9.71 -3.57 2.34
C PHE A 112 9.94 -3.50 3.84
N GLU A 113 9.50 -4.52 4.60
CA GLU A 113 9.65 -4.58 6.04
C GLU A 113 11.11 -4.45 6.47
N ARG A 114 11.98 -5.23 5.83
CA ARG A 114 13.41 -5.25 6.12
C ARG A 114 14.08 -3.92 5.75
N LEU A 115 13.75 -3.36 4.59
CA LEU A 115 14.31 -2.09 4.14
C LEU A 115 13.89 -0.94 5.06
N ALA A 116 12.62 -0.87 5.42
CA ALA A 116 12.11 0.12 6.35
C ALA A 116 12.72 -0.06 7.75
N THR A 117 12.85 -1.28 8.25
CA THR A 117 13.52 -1.57 9.54
C THR A 117 14.97 -1.09 9.53
N ARG A 118 15.71 -1.36 8.45
CA ARG A 118 17.09 -0.91 8.30
C ARG A 118 17.20 0.61 8.18
N ALA A 119 16.34 1.24 7.38
CA ALA A 119 16.32 2.69 7.22
C ALA A 119 15.99 3.42 8.54
N LEU A 120 15.12 2.82 9.36
CA LEU A 120 14.71 3.35 10.66
C LEU A 120 15.60 2.92 11.83
N ALA A 121 16.65 2.12 11.58
CA ALA A 121 17.53 1.63 12.65
C ALA A 121 18.25 2.78 13.38
N GLY A 122 18.48 3.92 12.69
CA GLY A 122 19.04 5.14 13.27
C GLY A 122 18.01 6.13 13.82
N GLY A 123 16.72 5.76 13.88
CA GLY A 123 15.62 6.65 14.21
C GLY A 123 14.93 7.27 12.99
N LEU A 124 13.88 8.06 13.22
CA LEU A 124 13.17 8.79 12.18
C LEU A 124 14.03 9.92 11.61
N GLN A 125 14.02 10.07 10.29
CA GLN A 125 14.73 11.18 9.65
C GLN A 125 14.04 12.49 10.00
N HIS A 126 14.77 13.40 10.65
CA HIS A 126 14.30 14.78 10.83
C HIS A 126 14.49 15.58 9.54
N GLY A 127 13.58 16.51 9.30
CA GLY A 127 13.65 17.45 8.20
C GLY A 127 13.14 18.83 8.60
N TYR A 128 13.37 19.79 7.71
CA TYR A 128 12.85 21.15 7.88
C TYR A 128 11.55 21.30 7.09
N ARG A 129 10.51 21.79 7.76
CA ARG A 129 9.25 22.17 7.12
C ARG A 129 9.02 23.66 7.35
N THR A 130 8.81 24.41 6.27
CA THR A 130 8.37 25.81 6.40
C THR A 130 6.95 25.85 6.93
N VAL A 131 6.77 26.54 8.06
CA VAL A 131 5.49 26.82 8.71
C VAL A 131 5.17 28.30 8.54
N GLU A 132 3.92 28.58 8.18
CA GLU A 132 3.36 29.93 8.15
C GLU A 132 2.15 29.96 9.10
N GLU A 133 2.25 30.73 10.18
CA GLU A 133 1.19 30.80 11.21
C GLU A 133 1.25 32.12 11.98
N ALA A 134 0.21 32.38 12.78
CA ALA A 134 0.14 33.57 13.63
C ALA A 134 0.53 33.22 15.08
N LEU A 135 1.64 33.76 15.57
CA LEU A 135 2.15 33.49 16.92
C LEU A 135 2.11 34.72 17.83
N PRO A 136 1.93 34.55 19.16
CA PRO A 136 2.04 35.67 20.11
C PRO A 136 3.48 36.20 20.26
N VAL A 137 4.46 35.52 19.64
CA VAL A 137 5.88 35.86 19.66
C VAL A 137 6.43 35.82 18.24
N VAL A 138 7.51 36.57 17.98
CA VAL A 138 8.20 36.52 16.69
C VAL A 138 9.13 35.31 16.66
N ARG A 139 8.85 34.35 15.76
CA ARG A 139 9.72 33.22 15.42
C ARG A 139 10.01 33.23 13.92
N GLY A 140 11.28 33.26 13.54
CA GLY A 140 11.67 33.35 12.13
C GLY A 140 11.42 34.75 11.54
N ARG A 141 10.83 34.82 10.34
CA ARG A 141 10.57 36.07 9.62
C ARG A 141 9.11 36.48 9.78
N VAL A 142 8.87 37.77 10.00
CA VAL A 142 7.51 38.33 9.94
C VAL A 142 7.04 38.34 8.48
N ARG A 143 5.75 38.12 8.28
CA ARG A 143 5.08 38.21 6.97
C ARG A 143 4.34 39.54 6.91
N GLU A 144 5.05 40.63 6.69
CA GLU A 144 4.55 42.00 6.86
C GLU A 144 3.32 42.28 5.99
N ALA A 145 3.33 41.77 4.75
CA ALA A 145 2.19 41.90 3.84
C ALA A 145 0.93 41.20 4.40
N GLU A 146 1.09 40.02 5.00
CA GLU A 146 -0.04 39.27 5.57
C GLU A 146 -0.49 39.87 6.91
N GLN A 147 0.46 40.36 7.71
CA GLN A 147 0.18 41.10 8.94
C GLN A 147 -0.66 42.34 8.65
N LEU A 148 -0.27 43.16 7.67
CA LEU A 148 -0.98 44.38 7.33
C LEU A 148 -2.37 44.08 6.74
N ARG A 149 -2.48 43.02 5.92
CA ARG A 149 -3.75 42.58 5.33
C ARG A 149 -4.74 42.03 6.35
N ARG A 150 -4.29 41.17 7.27
CA ARG A 150 -5.16 40.48 8.22
C ARG A 150 -5.35 41.22 9.55
N ARG A 151 -4.38 42.06 9.93
CA ARG A 151 -4.23 42.60 11.29
C ARG A 151 -3.71 44.03 11.29
N PHE A 152 -4.31 44.89 10.47
CA PHE A 152 -3.92 46.30 10.32
C PHE A 152 -3.82 47.09 11.64
N VAL A 153 -4.64 46.73 12.64
CA VAL A 153 -4.74 47.46 13.93
C VAL A 153 -4.15 46.68 15.10
N LEU A 154 -4.08 45.35 15.02
CA LEU A 154 -3.67 44.49 16.14
C LEU A 154 -2.22 44.03 15.95
N PRO A 155 -1.30 44.38 16.87
CA PRO A 155 0.10 44.00 16.75
C PRO A 155 0.35 42.50 16.98
N LEU A 156 -0.60 41.80 17.62
CA LEU A 156 -0.52 40.36 17.92
C LEU A 156 -1.81 39.61 17.57
N PRO A 157 -1.71 38.28 17.36
CA PRO A 157 -0.48 37.55 17.05
C PRO A 157 0.17 38.03 15.73
N VAL A 158 1.48 37.82 15.62
CA VAL A 158 2.28 38.18 14.45
C VAL A 158 2.22 37.05 13.43
N GLU A 159 1.85 37.37 12.19
CA GLU A 159 1.97 36.48 11.05
C GLU A 159 3.46 36.23 10.77
N VAL A 160 3.92 34.99 10.99
CA VAL A 160 5.33 34.60 10.88
C VAL A 160 5.52 33.45 9.90
N ARG A 161 6.75 33.32 9.37
CA ARG A 161 7.24 32.22 8.58
C ARG A 161 8.56 31.73 9.17
N TYR A 162 8.64 30.45 9.50
CA TYR A 162 9.86 29.83 10.03
C TYR A 162 9.99 28.39 9.54
N ASP A 163 11.21 27.86 9.61
CA ASP A 163 11.47 26.45 9.32
C ASP A 163 11.47 25.67 10.63
N ASP A 164 10.58 24.70 10.74
CA ASP A 164 10.44 23.82 11.90
C ASP A 164 11.21 22.53 11.68
N PHE A 165 12.04 22.15 12.65
CA PHE A 165 12.82 20.93 12.61
C PHE A 165 12.02 19.79 13.23
N THR A 166 11.45 18.94 12.39
CA THR A 166 10.42 17.97 12.79
C THR A 166 10.64 16.61 12.14
N VAL A 167 10.10 15.56 12.77
CA VAL A 167 9.97 14.23 12.16
C VAL A 167 8.73 14.10 11.28
N ASP A 168 7.81 15.08 11.29
CA ASP A 168 6.63 15.08 10.41
C ASP A 168 6.97 15.57 8.99
N THR A 169 7.88 14.82 8.35
CA THR A 169 8.33 15.02 6.98
C THR A 169 7.43 14.28 5.98
N ALA A 170 7.49 14.65 4.70
CA ALA A 170 6.70 13.98 3.67
C ALA A 170 7.09 12.50 3.54
N GLU A 171 8.38 12.20 3.69
CA GLU A 171 8.98 10.88 3.65
C GLU A 171 8.48 10.00 4.81
N ASN A 172 8.49 10.52 6.04
CA ASN A 172 8.01 9.78 7.20
C ASN A 172 6.49 9.56 7.15
N ARG A 173 5.71 10.53 6.63
CA ARG A 173 4.27 10.33 6.37
C ARG A 173 4.02 9.26 5.31
N LEU A 174 4.80 9.28 4.22
CA LEU A 174 4.70 8.27 3.17
C LEU A 174 5.02 6.88 3.74
N LEU A 175 6.11 6.74 4.49
CA LEU A 175 6.51 5.49 5.13
C LEU A 175 5.44 4.99 6.11
N ARG A 176 4.91 5.87 6.98
CA ARG A 176 3.81 5.55 7.90
C ARG A 176 2.57 5.05 7.14
N SER A 177 2.21 5.70 6.03
CA SER A 177 1.07 5.29 5.20
C SER A 177 1.30 3.92 4.54
N ALA A 178 2.51 3.67 4.02
CA ALA A 178 2.89 2.41 3.39
C ALA A 178 2.85 1.26 4.41
N VAL A 179 3.42 1.44 5.61
CA VAL A 179 3.35 0.47 6.70
C VAL A 179 1.90 0.19 7.10
N THR A 180 1.10 1.23 7.27
CA THR A 180 -0.33 1.09 7.63
C THR A 180 -1.09 0.31 6.57
N ARG A 181 -0.81 0.56 5.28
CA ARG A 181 -1.43 -0.17 4.17
C ARG A 181 -0.96 -1.62 4.11
N ALA A 182 0.34 -1.86 4.26
CA ALA A 182 0.92 -3.19 4.26
C ALA A 182 0.35 -4.07 5.37
N ARG A 183 0.19 -3.55 6.60
CA ARG A 183 -0.45 -4.29 7.71
C ARG A 183 -1.87 -4.74 7.42
N ARG A 184 -2.64 -3.95 6.66
CA ARG A 184 -4.01 -4.32 6.28
C ARG A 184 -4.04 -5.44 5.23
N LEU A 185 -2.99 -5.54 4.42
CA LEU A 185 -2.89 -6.51 3.33
C LEU A 185 -2.21 -7.80 3.78
N VAL A 186 -1.22 -7.70 4.66
CA VAL A 186 -0.43 -8.82 5.19
C VAL A 186 -0.35 -8.66 6.71
N PRO A 187 -1.23 -9.33 7.48
CA PRO A 187 -1.33 -9.17 8.94
C PRO A 187 -0.05 -9.55 9.71
N ALA A 188 0.86 -10.30 9.08
CA ALA A 188 2.10 -10.79 9.69
C ALA A 188 3.23 -9.74 9.81
N LEU A 189 3.06 -8.53 9.28
CA LEU A 189 4.07 -7.47 9.31
C LEU A 189 4.39 -7.03 10.76
N ARG A 190 5.68 -7.05 11.16
CA ARG A 190 6.14 -6.84 12.55
C ARG A 190 6.70 -5.45 12.84
N LEU A 191 6.74 -4.53 11.88
CA LEU A 191 7.29 -3.16 11.98
C LEU A 191 6.64 -2.20 13.02
N ALA A 192 5.82 -2.69 13.93
CA ALA A 192 4.79 -1.90 14.60
C ALA A 192 5.24 -1.01 15.78
N GLN A 193 6.50 -1.03 16.21
CA GLN A 193 6.86 -0.31 17.46
C GLN A 193 7.54 1.05 17.26
N VAL A 194 8.14 1.35 16.10
CA VAL A 194 9.01 2.55 15.98
C VAL A 194 8.24 3.80 15.48
N ILE A 195 7.11 3.63 14.78
CA ILE A 195 6.48 4.74 14.04
C ILE A 195 5.34 5.42 14.83
N VAL A 196 4.82 4.80 15.90
CA VAL A 196 3.63 5.29 16.61
C VAL A 196 3.99 6.30 17.72
N ASP A 197 5.16 6.20 18.34
CA ASP A 197 5.51 6.97 19.54
C ASP A 197 6.17 8.35 19.27
N GLY A 198 6.36 8.73 18.00
CA GLY A 198 7.01 10.00 17.62
C GLY A 198 6.06 11.18 17.38
N SER A 199 4.92 11.25 18.08
CA SER A 199 3.90 12.29 17.90
C SER A 199 3.85 13.25 19.08
#